data_AF-A0A965JR96-F1
#
_entry.id   AF-A0A965JR96-F1
#
_cell.length_a   1.000
_cell.length_b   1.000
_cell.length_c   1.000
_cell.angle_alpha   90.00
_cell.angle_beta   90.00
_cell.angle_gamma   90.00
#
_symmetry.space_group_name_H-M   'P 1'
#
loop_
_entity.id
_entity.type
_entity.pdbx_description
1 polymer ?
#
loop_
_entity_poly.entity_id
_entity_poly.type
_entity_poly.pdbx_seq_one_letter_code
_entity_poly.pdbx_strand_id
1 'polypeptide(L)' 'MTPDYFYIQAERFLDIVSKLAKLSEVEAEPQQLITFHDDGSVTFSDRLFNELSKPENQDLLPWAQLHAKELF' A
#
# COMPACT_ATOMS: atom_id res chain seq x y z
N MET A 1 -4.90 18.98 -0.89
CA MET A 1 -4.83 18.05 -2.04
C MET A 1 -5.92 18.44 -3.01
N THR A 2 -5.63 18.51 -4.30
CA THR A 2 -6.70 18.48 -5.32
C THR A 2 -7.28 17.06 -5.36
N PRO A 3 -8.57 16.88 -5.71
CA PRO A 3 -9.16 15.55 -5.87
C PRO A 3 -8.32 14.64 -6.76
N ASP A 4 -7.79 15.18 -7.86
CA ASP A 4 -6.95 14.44 -8.81
C ASP A 4 -5.68 13.86 -8.17
N TYR A 5 -5.05 14.59 -7.24
CA TYR A 5 -3.86 14.08 -6.56
C TYR A 5 -4.18 12.86 -5.70
N PHE A 6 -5.30 12.87 -4.97
CA PHE A 6 -5.72 11.72 -4.17
C PHE A 6 -5.99 10.50 -5.05
N TYR A 7 -6.74 10.66 -6.14
CA TYR A 7 -7.07 9.54 -7.04
C TYR A 7 -5.84 8.94 -7.71
N ILE A 8 -4.89 9.77 -8.16
CA ILE A 8 -3.64 9.29 -8.77
C ILE A 8 -2.83 8.46 -7.77
N GLN A 9 -2.70 8.92 -6.52
CA GLN A 9 -1.95 8.16 -5.51
C GLN A 9 -2.68 6.89 -5.08
N ALA A 10 -4.01 6.93 -4.96
CA ALA A 10 -4.82 5.76 -4.66
C ALA A 10 -4.69 4.70 -5.75
N GLU A 11 -4.77 5.07 -7.02
CA GLU A 11 -4.61 4.14 -8.14
C GLU A 11 -3.22 3.49 -8.14
N ARG A 12 -2.16 4.31 -7.99
CA ARG A 12 -0.78 3.81 -7.92
C ARG A 12 -0.57 2.86 -6.74
N PHE A 13 -1.08 3.22 -5.57
CA PHE A 13 -0.96 2.40 -4.37
C PHE A 13 -1.71 1.07 -4.53
N LEU A 14 -2.95 1.10 -5.00
CA LEU A 14 -3.75 -0.10 -5.22
C LEU A 14 -3.16 -1.02 -6.30
N ASP A 15 -2.54 -0.45 -7.34
CA ASP A 15 -1.83 -1.23 -8.37
C ASP A 15 -0.63 -2.00 -7.77
N ILE A 16 0.16 -1.36 -6.90
CA ILE A 16 1.27 -2.01 -6.19
C ILE A 16 0.74 -3.14 -5.29
N VAL A 17 -0.28 -2.86 -4.48
CA VAL A 17 -0.88 -3.88 -3.59
C VAL A 17 -1.43 -5.04 -4.40
N SER A 18 -2.14 -4.78 -5.50
CA SER A 18 -2.70 -5.80 -6.40
C SER A 18 -1.61 -6.68 -7.02
N LYS A 19 -0.51 -6.09 -7.49
CA LYS A 19 0.65 -6.83 -8.03
C LYS A 19 1.27 -7.75 -6.99
N LEU A 20 1.46 -7.26 -5.77
CA LEU A 20 2.03 -8.04 -4.69
C LEU A 20 1.08 -9.15 -4.22
N ALA A 21 -0.22 -8.88 -4.16
CA ALA A 21 -1.23 -9.87 -3.77
C ALA A 21 -1.27 -11.02 -4.78
N LYS A 22 -1.27 -10.73 -6.09
CA LYS A 22 -1.21 -11.75 -7.15
C LYS A 22 0.04 -12.61 -7.08
N LEU A 23 1.19 -12.03 -6.74
CA LEU A 23 2.40 -12.81 -6.54
C LEU A 23 2.28 -13.74 -5.32
N SER A 24 1.62 -13.26 -4.26
CA SER A 24 1.38 -14.05 -3.07
C SER A 24 0.40 -15.21 -3.26
N GLU A 25 -0.55 -15.11 -4.20
CA GLU A 25 -1.45 -16.22 -4.56
C GLU A 25 -0.71 -17.41 -5.19
N VAL A 26 0.46 -17.17 -5.77
CA VAL A 26 1.33 -18.21 -6.36
C VAL A 26 2.25 -18.84 -5.31
N GLU A 27 2.45 -18.17 -4.18
CA GLU A 27 3.28 -18.65 -3.08
C GLU A 27 2.48 -19.59 -2.16
N ALA A 28 3.17 -20.51 -1.48
CA ALA A 28 2.54 -21.55 -0.66
C ALA A 28 1.74 -20.98 0.53
N GLU A 29 2.03 -19.74 0.94
CA GLU A 29 1.35 -19.06 2.04
C GLU A 29 0.96 -17.64 1.62
N PRO A 30 -0.33 -17.27 1.73
CA PRO A 30 -0.76 -15.90 1.46
C PRO A 30 -0.16 -14.94 2.50
N GLN A 31 0.65 -13.99 2.04
CA GLN A 31 1.25 -12.95 2.85
C GLN A 31 0.29 -11.79 3.03
N GLN A 32 -0.04 -11.48 4.29
CA GLN A 32 -0.75 -10.27 4.63
C GLN A 32 0.12 -9.05 4.32
N LEU A 33 -0.32 -8.20 3.39
CA LEU A 33 0.44 -7.03 2.95
C LEU A 33 0.21 -5.81 3.84
N ILE A 34 -1.00 -5.68 4.40
CA ILE A 34 -1.44 -4.53 5.19
C ILE A 34 -2.12 -5.04 6.46
N THR A 35 -1.75 -4.45 7.59
CA THR A 35 -2.40 -4.66 8.88
C THR A 35 -2.90 -3.33 9.41
N PHE A 36 -4.20 -3.25 9.66
CA PHE A 36 -4.83 -2.10 10.30
C PHE A 36 -4.95 -2.36 11.79
N HIS A 37 -4.50 -1.40 12.59
CA HIS A 37 -4.59 -1.46 14.05
C HIS A 37 -5.76 -0.62 14.55
N ASP A 38 -6.27 -0.97 15.73
CA ASP A 38 -7.41 -0.29 16.36
C ASP A 38 -7.10 1.16 16.75
N ASP A 39 -5.82 1.51 16.90
CA ASP A 39 -5.35 2.85 17.28
C ASP A 39 -5.33 3.86 16.11
N GLY A 40 -5.76 3.44 14.93
CA GLY A 40 -5.69 4.30 13.74
C GLY A 40 -4.47 4.04 12.87
N SER A 41 -3.43 3.37 13.39
CA SER A 41 -2.20 3.11 12.64
C SER A 41 -2.34 1.97 11.62
N VAL A 42 -1.41 1.96 10.67
CA VAL A 42 -1.29 0.93 9.63
C VAL A 42 0.14 0.43 9.61
N THR A 43 0.32 -0.89 9.51
CA THR A 43 1.61 -1.53 9.29
C THR A 43 1.61 -2.20 7.93
N PHE A 44 2.68 -1.96 7.17
CA PHE A 44 2.93 -2.61 5.90
C PHE A 44 3.88 -3.78 6.11
N SER A 45 3.66 -4.88 5.39
CA SER A 45 4.64 -5.97 5.35
C SER A 45 5.97 -5.48 4.77
N ASP A 46 7.07 -6.16 5.07
CA ASP A 46 8.39 -5.81 4.54
C ASP A 46 8.38 -5.71 3.01
N ARG A 47 7.61 -6.57 2.35
CA ARG A 47 7.48 -6.60 0.89
C ARG A 47 6.81 -5.33 0.35
N LEU A 48 5.67 -4.94 0.93
CA LEU A 48 4.98 -3.73 0.53
C LEU A 48 5.81 -2.50 0.88
N PHE A 49 6.43 -2.48 2.07
CA PHE A 49 7.33 -1.40 2.49
C PHE A 49 8.50 -1.21 1.52
N ASN A 50 9.13 -2.31 1.07
CA ASN A 50 10.23 -2.26 0.11
C ASN A 50 9.81 -1.69 -1.25
N GLU A 51 8.63 -2.05 -1.75
CA GLU A 51 8.09 -1.47 -2.99
C GLU A 51 7.77 0.02 -2.85
N LEU A 52 7.19 0.42 -1.72
CA LEU A 52 6.87 1.83 -1.45
C LEU A 52 8.12 2.68 -1.18
N SER A 53 9.20 2.07 -0.70
CA SER A 53 10.47 2.74 -0.43
C SER A 53 11.33 2.99 -1.68
N LYS A 54 10.90 2.51 -2.84
CA LYS A 54 11.62 2.75 -4.11
C LYS A 54 11.61 4.25 -4.46
N PRO A 55 12.66 4.75 -5.14
CA PRO A 55 12.76 6.17 -5.52
C PRO A 55 11.52 6.72 -6.25
N GLU A 56 10.91 5.91 -7.10
CA GLU A 56 9.69 6.26 -7.84
C GLU A 56 8.42 6.39 -6.97
N ASN A 57 8.43 5.86 -5.74
CA ASN A 57 7.27 5.77 -4.84
C ASN A 57 7.48 6.53 -3.51
N GLN A 58 8.50 7.39 -3.42
CA GLN A 58 8.81 8.14 -2.20
C GLN A 58 7.63 9.00 -1.69
N ASP A 59 6.76 9.43 -2.60
CA ASP A 59 5.54 10.15 -2.28
C ASP A 59 4.40 9.24 -1.78
N LEU A 60 4.38 7.98 -2.23
CA LEU A 60 3.35 6.99 -1.88
C LEU A 60 3.49 6.45 -0.47
N LEU A 61 4.71 6.27 0.06
CA LEU A 61 4.89 5.75 1.41
C LEU A 61 4.22 6.62 2.50
N PRO A 62 4.52 7.92 2.61
CA PRO A 62 3.85 8.79 3.59
C PRO A 62 2.36 8.99 3.27
N TRP A 63 1.99 8.98 1.98
CA TRP A 63 0.59 9.08 1.57
C TRP A 63 -0.23 7.85 2.02
N ALA A 64 0.29 6.64 1.79
CA ALA A 64 -0.36 5.40 2.17
C ALA A 64 -0.50 5.25 3.68
N GLN A 65 0.49 5.73 4.46
CA GLN A 65 0.39 5.72 5.93
C GLN A 65 -0.80 6.53 6.45
N LEU A 66 -1.21 7.58 5.71
CA LEU A 66 -2.33 8.44 6.07
C LEU A 66 -3.66 7.94 5.49
N HIS A 67 -3.65 7.41 4.26
CA HIS A 67 -4.86 7.18 3.48
C HIS A 67 -5.20 5.72 3.20
N ALA A 68 -4.34 4.75 3.52
CA ALA A 68 -4.60 3.34 3.21
C ALA A 68 -5.92 2.83 3.83
N LYS A 69 -6.29 3.32 5.03
CA LYS A 69 -7.57 2.98 5.68
C LYS A 69 -8.80 3.48 4.94
N GLU A 70 -8.67 4.47 4.07
CA GLU A 70 -9.80 4.99 3.28
C GLU A 70 -10.08 4.14 2.04
N LEU A 71 -9.18 3.22 1.70
CA LEU A 71 -9.22 2.40 0.48
C LEU A 71 -9.70 0.96 0.73
N PHE A 72 -9.78 0.52 1.99
CA PHE A 72 -10.14 -0.85 2.41
C PHE A 72 -11.21 -0.81 3.50
#